data_AF-A0AAU7Q7H7-F1
#
_entry.id   AF-A0AAU7Q7H7-F1
#
_cell.length_a   1.000
_cell.length_b   1.000
_cell.length_c   1.000
_cell.angle_alpha   90.00
_cell.angle_beta   90.00
_cell.angle_gamma   90.00
#
_symmetry.space_group_name_H-M   'P 1'
#
loop_
_entity.id
_entity.type
_entity.pdbx_description
1 polymer ?
#
loop_
_entity_poly.entity_id
_entity_poly.type
_entity_poly.pdbx_seq_one_letter_code
_entity_poly.pdbx_strand_id
1 'polypeptide(L)'
;MIENTVFGEMVLDYKAIVEGLASIDIEELYLDYKVDFDEQFQNDMIRVKNAIILLRKARVAKDDLAVRAALMYIRIFTMRLADFFDYMKDDTLRLSNTLYTCDMPDNYQVPEHYNFPRY
;
A
#
# COMPACT_ATOMS: atom_id res chain seq x y z
N MET A 1 2.50 -20.46 -11.17
CA MET A 1 1.57 -20.03 -10.11
C MET A 1 0.99 -18.72 -10.59
N ILE A 2 -0.33 -18.55 -10.53
CA ILE A 2 -0.93 -17.24 -10.83
C ILE A 2 -0.60 -16.38 -9.62
N GLU A 3 0.35 -15.47 -9.76
CA GLU A 3 0.60 -14.45 -8.75
C GLU A 3 -0.64 -13.57 -8.71
N ASN A 4 -1.42 -13.67 -7.63
CA ASN A 4 -2.47 -12.68 -7.35
C ASN A 4 -1.75 -11.38 -6.98
N THR A 5 -1.45 -10.56 -7.98
CA THR A 5 -0.90 -9.21 -7.82
C THR A 5 -2.03 -8.27 -7.46
N VAL A 6 -2.17 -7.91 -6.18
CA VAL A 6 -3.24 -7.01 -5.74
C VAL A 6 -2.86 -5.56 -6.03
N PHE A 7 -1.61 -5.21 -5.70
CA PHE A 7 -1.16 -3.83 -5.80
C PHE A 7 -0.64 -3.50 -7.20
N GLY A 8 -0.06 -4.46 -7.91
CA GLY A 8 0.37 -4.29 -9.30
C GLY A 8 -0.80 -3.93 -10.23
N GLU A 9 -1.94 -4.63 -10.11
CA GLU A 9 -3.14 -4.33 -10.91
C GLU A 9 -3.68 -2.92 -10.62
N MET A 10 -3.78 -2.55 -9.34
CA MET A 10 -4.20 -1.21 -8.92
C MET A 10 -3.29 -0.11 -9.49
N VAL A 11 -1.98 -0.31 -9.46
CA VAL A 11 -0.99 0.64 -10.01
C VAL A 11 -1.14 0.80 -11.52
N LEU A 12 -1.43 -0.28 -12.25
CA LEU A 12 -1.73 -0.22 -13.68
C LEU A 12 -3.01 0.55 -13.98
N ASP A 13 -4.07 0.33 -13.18
CA ASP A 13 -5.33 1.05 -13.32
C ASP A 13 -5.15 2.56 -13.03
N TYR A 14 -4.39 2.91 -12.00
CA TYR A 14 -4.08 4.31 -11.70
C TYR A 14 -3.32 4.97 -12.84
N LYS A 15 -2.33 4.27 -13.40
CA LYS A 15 -1.60 4.75 -14.57
C LYS A 15 -2.51 4.99 -15.77
N ALA A 16 -3.42 4.05 -16.07
CA ALA A 16 -4.38 4.21 -17.16
C ALA A 16 -5.33 5.40 -16.93
N ILE A 17 -5.75 5.65 -15.68
CA ILE A 17 -6.54 6.83 -15.31
C ILE A 17 -5.73 8.11 -15.58
N VAL A 18 -4.48 8.18 -15.12
CA VAL A 18 -3.61 9.35 -15.31
C VAL A 18 -3.34 9.62 -16.79
N GLU A 19 -3.07 8.59 -17.60
CA GLU A 19 -2.88 8.73 -19.05
C GLU A 19 -4.14 9.28 -19.77
N GLY A 20 -5.32 9.05 -19.20
CA GLY A 20 -6.59 9.63 -19.65
C GLY A 20 -6.82 11.07 -19.18
N LEU A 21 -6.03 11.58 -18.24
CA LEU A 21 -6.14 12.91 -17.65
C LEU A 21 -5.07 13.84 -18.21
N ALA A 22 -5.46 14.93 -18.86
CA ALA A 22 -4.51 15.92 -19.37
C ALA A 22 -3.88 16.82 -18.28
N SER A 23 -4.33 16.71 -17.02
CA SER A 23 -4.07 17.68 -15.96
C SER A 23 -3.16 17.18 -14.84
N ILE A 24 -2.71 15.92 -14.86
CA ILE A 24 -1.82 15.34 -13.86
C ILE A 24 -0.74 14.53 -14.56
N ASP A 25 0.50 14.71 -14.14
CA ASP A 25 1.60 13.79 -14.45
C ASP A 25 1.68 12.70 -13.38
N ILE A 26 2.03 11.47 -13.80
CA ILE A 26 2.24 10.34 -12.90
C ILE A 26 3.38 10.60 -11.91
N GLU A 27 4.33 11.48 -12.24
CA GLU A 27 5.39 11.92 -11.34
C GLU A 27 4.90 12.84 -10.21
N GLU A 28 3.67 13.36 -10.28
CA GLU A 28 3.07 14.16 -9.20
C GLU A 28 2.37 13.30 -8.12
N LEU A 29 2.37 11.98 -8.31
CA LEU A 29 1.81 11.00 -7.39
C LEU A 29 2.87 10.47 -6.41
N TYR A 30 2.42 9.95 -5.26
CA TYR A 30 3.27 9.50 -4.17
C TYR A 30 3.85 8.09 -4.41
N LEU A 31 3.14 7.24 -5.15
CA LEU A 31 3.62 5.91 -5.51
C LEU A 31 4.77 6.00 -6.52
N ASP A 32 5.84 5.22 -6.32
CA ASP A 32 6.87 5.01 -7.33
C ASP A 32 6.44 3.91 -8.30
N TYR A 33 5.80 4.30 -9.41
CA TYR A 33 5.28 3.41 -10.46
C TYR A 33 6.35 2.55 -11.18
N LYS A 34 7.64 2.65 -10.80
CA LYS A 34 8.73 1.80 -11.30
C LYS A 34 8.98 0.57 -10.43
N VAL A 35 8.35 0.49 -9.25
CA VAL A 35 8.54 -0.59 -8.26
C VAL A 35 7.41 -1.62 -8.38
N ASP A 36 7.75 -2.89 -8.15
CA ASP A 36 6.75 -3.94 -7.92
C ASP A 36 6.21 -3.82 -6.48
N PHE A 37 4.98 -3.30 -6.36
CA PHE A 37 4.34 -3.04 -5.07
C PHE A 37 3.95 -4.32 -4.32
N ASP A 38 3.63 -5.40 -5.05
CA ASP A 38 3.37 -6.69 -4.42
C ASP A 38 4.68 -7.24 -3.82
N GLU A 39 5.78 -7.19 -4.58
CA GLU A 39 7.10 -7.58 -4.08
C GLU A 39 7.52 -6.72 -2.88
N GLN A 40 7.34 -5.40 -2.95
CA GLN A 40 7.67 -4.48 -1.85
C GLN A 40 6.90 -4.83 -0.57
N PHE A 41 5.59 -5.02 -0.68
CA PHE A 41 4.74 -5.39 0.44
C PHE A 41 5.16 -6.74 1.04
N GLN A 42 5.35 -7.76 0.20
CA GLN A 42 5.78 -9.09 0.66
C GLN A 42 7.14 -9.03 1.34
N ASN A 43 8.08 -8.27 0.80
CA ASN A 43 9.41 -8.10 1.38
C ASN A 43 9.35 -7.44 2.76
N ASP A 44 8.56 -6.38 2.94
CA ASP A 44 8.42 -5.73 4.25
C ASP A 44 7.67 -6.62 5.26
N MET A 45 6.68 -7.39 4.82
CA MET A 45 6.03 -8.41 5.67
C MET A 45 7.00 -9.51 6.12
N ILE A 46 7.85 -10.00 5.21
CA ILE A 46 8.91 -10.98 5.54
C ILE A 46 9.90 -10.37 6.55
N ARG A 47 10.27 -9.11 6.39
CA ARG A 47 11.18 -8.40 7.31
C ARG A 47 10.57 -8.24 8.70
N VAL A 48 9.28 -7.88 8.81
CA VAL A 48 8.54 -7.85 10.09
C VAL A 48 8.56 -9.24 10.74
N LYS A 49 8.21 -10.28 9.98
CA LYS A 49 8.22 -11.67 10.48
C LYS A 49 9.59 -12.07 11.02
N ASN A 50 10.65 -11.78 10.28
CA ASN A 50 12.03 -12.09 10.69
C ASN A 50 12.44 -11.32 11.95
N ALA A 51 12.07 -10.04 12.07
CA ALA A 51 12.33 -9.24 13.26
C ALA A 51 11.58 -9.77 14.49
N ILE A 52 10.34 -10.25 14.33
CA ILE A 52 9.59 -10.94 15.40
C ILE A 52 10.27 -12.25 15.81
N ILE A 53 10.80 -13.02 14.86
CA ILE A 53 11.56 -14.25 15.16
C ILE A 53 12.83 -13.91 15.95
N LEU A 54 13.57 -12.88 15.55
CA LEU A 54 14.73 -12.39 16.29
C LEU A 54 14.34 -12.00 17.72
N LEU A 55 13.27 -11.22 17.88
CA LEU A 55 12.78 -10.80 19.20
C LEU A 55 12.51 -12.01 20.11
N ARG A 56 11.82 -13.04 19.59
CA ARG A 56 11.52 -14.25 20.35
C ARG A 56 12.80 -14.97 20.78
N LYS A 57 13.76 -15.15 19.88
CA LYS A 57 15.03 -15.82 20.17
C LYS A 57 15.88 -15.03 21.17
N ALA A 58 16.01 -13.72 20.97
CA ALA A 58 16.78 -12.83 21.85
C ALA A 58 16.20 -12.81 23.28
N ARG A 59 14.86 -12.78 23.42
CA ARG A 59 14.20 -12.85 24.73
C ARG A 59 14.51 -14.15 25.47
N VAL A 60 14.48 -15.30 24.78
CA VAL A 60 14.82 -16.60 25.40
C VAL A 60 16.28 -16.65 25.82
N ALA A 61 17.18 -16.07 25.01
CA ALA A 61 18.60 -15.99 25.29
C ALA A 61 18.98 -14.95 26.35
N LYS A 62 18.03 -14.11 26.82
CA LYS A 62 18.27 -12.96 27.70
C LYS A 62 19.33 -11.98 27.14
N ASP A 63 19.34 -11.82 25.81
CA ASP A 63 20.21 -10.87 25.11
C ASP A 63 19.45 -9.55 24.90
N ASP A 64 19.60 -8.64 25.86
CA ASP A 64 18.87 -7.36 25.87
C ASP A 64 19.23 -6.45 24.68
N LEU A 65 20.47 -6.54 24.17
CA LEU A 65 20.90 -5.76 23.02
C LEU A 65 20.20 -6.26 21.75
N ALA A 66 20.15 -7.58 21.56
CA ALA A 66 19.40 -8.18 20.45
C ALA A 66 17.89 -7.94 20.56
N VAL A 67 17.33 -7.92 21.78
CA VAL A 67 15.92 -7.52 22.00
C VAL A 67 15.68 -6.09 21.52
N ARG A 68 16.53 -5.14 21.92
CA ARG A 68 16.42 -3.74 21.49
C ARG A 68 16.54 -3.60 19.97
N ALA A 69 17.48 -4.31 19.35
CA ALA A 69 17.63 -4.32 17.90
C ALA A 69 16.38 -4.86 17.20
N ALA A 70 15.83 -5.98 17.69
CA ALA A 70 14.62 -6.57 17.12
C ALA A 70 13.41 -5.63 17.18
N LEU A 71 13.20 -4.95 18.32
CA LEU A 71 12.14 -3.96 18.47
C LEU A 71 12.31 -2.77 17.51
N MET A 72 13.55 -2.30 17.33
CA MET A 72 13.85 -1.23 16.36
C MET A 72 13.53 -1.68 14.93
N TYR A 73 13.90 -2.91 14.56
CA TYR A 73 13.58 -3.46 13.24
C TYR A 73 12.08 -3.61 13.02
N ILE A 74 11.34 -4.12 14.02
CA ILE A 74 9.87 -4.20 13.94
C ILE A 74 9.29 -2.80 13.70
N ARG A 75 9.73 -1.79 14.45
CA ARG A 75 9.28 -0.40 14.25
C ARG A 75 9.57 0.09 12.83
N ILE A 76 10.79 -0.11 12.32
CA ILE A 76 11.18 0.36 10.98
C ILE A 76 10.31 -0.29 9.90
N PHE A 77 10.15 -1.62 9.93
CA PHE A 77 9.43 -2.32 8.87
C PHE A 77 7.91 -2.10 8.95
N THR A 78 7.35 -1.93 10.16
CA THR A 78 5.94 -1.55 10.30
C THR A 78 5.66 -0.12 9.86
N MET A 79 6.58 0.83 10.09
CA MET A 79 6.47 2.17 9.53
C MET A 79 6.46 2.15 8.00
N ARG A 80 7.34 1.36 7.37
CA ARG A 80 7.34 1.22 5.90
C ARG A 80 6.01 0.69 5.35
N LEU A 81 5.41 -0.29 6.05
CA LEU A 81 4.07 -0.78 5.69
C LEU A 81 3.00 0.29 5.88
N ALA A 82 3.10 1.14 6.90
CA ALA A 82 2.19 2.26 7.08
C ALA A 82 2.34 3.28 5.94
N ASP A 83 3.57 3.71 5.64
CA ASP A 83 3.87 4.64 4.55
C ASP A 83 3.37 4.10 3.20
N PHE A 84 3.53 2.80 2.95
CA PHE A 84 3.02 2.11 1.76
C PHE A 84 1.50 2.30 1.58
N PHE A 85 0.72 2.13 2.64
CA PHE A 85 -0.74 2.36 2.59
C PHE A 85 -1.11 3.85 2.54
N ASP A 86 -0.33 4.71 3.19
CA ASP A 86 -0.55 6.16 3.15
C ASP A 86 -0.36 6.71 1.74
N TYR A 87 0.67 6.27 1.00
CA TYR A 87 0.87 6.66 -0.40
C TYR A 87 -0.30 6.25 -1.30
N MET A 88 -0.82 5.03 -1.12
CA MET A 88 -2.00 4.58 -1.88
C MET A 88 -3.22 5.42 -1.59
N LYS A 89 -3.47 5.70 -0.31
CA LYS A 89 -4.61 6.51 0.14
C LYS A 89 -4.52 7.92 -0.44
N ASP A 90 -3.34 8.53 -0.40
CA ASP A 90 -3.13 9.90 -0.88
C ASP A 90 -3.28 9.98 -2.42
N ASP A 91 -2.76 9.00 -3.17
CA ASP A 91 -2.95 8.94 -4.62
C ASP A 91 -4.40 8.65 -5.02
N THR A 92 -5.09 7.75 -4.30
CA THR A 92 -6.53 7.49 -4.51
C THR A 92 -7.32 8.80 -4.38
N LEU A 93 -7.06 9.56 -3.32
CA LEU A 93 -7.74 10.81 -3.05
C LEU A 93 -7.44 11.86 -4.14
N ARG A 94 -6.18 11.96 -4.56
CA ARG A 94 -5.78 12.89 -5.62
C ARG A 94 -6.46 12.56 -6.95
N LEU A 95 -6.48 11.29 -7.34
CA LEU A 95 -7.16 10.84 -8.56
C LEU A 95 -8.66 11.09 -8.49
N SER A 96 -9.29 10.76 -7.35
CA SER A 96 -10.73 11.01 -7.13
C SER A 96 -11.09 12.49 -7.29
N ASN A 97 -10.33 13.39 -6.65
CA ASN A 97 -10.57 14.83 -6.71
C ASN A 97 -10.34 15.41 -8.12
N THR A 98 -9.54 14.73 -8.94
CA THR A 98 -9.25 15.18 -10.31
C THR A 98 -10.31 14.70 -11.30
N LEU A 99 -10.79 13.47 -11.12
CA LEU A 99 -11.85 12.89 -11.96
C LEU A 99 -13.21 13.54 -11.74
N TYR A 100 -13.47 14.00 -10.52
CA TYR A 100 -14.78 14.49 -10.12
C TYR A 100 -14.66 15.89 -9.52
N THR A 101 -15.09 16.89 -10.29
CA THR A 101 -15.06 18.31 -9.89
C THR A 101 -16.36 18.79 -9.24
N CYS A 102 -17.37 17.93 -9.17
CA CYS A 102 -18.66 18.18 -8.53
C CYS A 102 -18.75 17.36 -7.23
N ASP A 103 -19.65 17.71 -6.32
CA ASP A 103 -19.90 16.87 -5.15
C ASP A 103 -20.54 15.54 -5.56
N MET A 104 -20.10 14.45 -4.92
CA MET A 104 -20.71 13.13 -5.10
C MET A 104 -22.13 13.15 -4.52
N PRO A 105 -23.17 12.66 -5.24
CA PRO A 105 -24.52 12.64 -4.70
C PRO A 105 -24.61 11.82 -3.41
N ASP A 106 -25.26 12.35 -2.37
CA ASP A 106 -25.43 11.69 -1.05
C ASP A 106 -26.03 10.27 -1.13
N ASN A 107 -26.81 10.01 -2.19
CA ASN A 107 -27.50 8.74 -2.41
C ASN A 107 -26.94 7.94 -3.61
N TYR A 108 -25.74 8.26 -4.09
CA TYR A 108 -25.12 7.48 -5.15
C TYR A 108 -24.98 6.01 -4.72
N GLN A 109 -25.37 5.11 -5.59
CA GLN A 109 -25.20 3.67 -5.43
C GLN A 109 -24.41 3.16 -6.62
N VAL A 110 -23.39 2.33 -6.36
CA VAL A 110 -22.66 1.64 -7.43
C VAL A 110 -23.66 0.82 -8.26
N PRO A 111 -23.72 1.01 -9.59
CA PRO A 111 -24.63 0.27 -10.44
C PRO A 111 -24.43 -1.25 -10.35
N GLU A 112 -25.54 -2.00 -10.39
CA GLU A 112 -25.56 -3.46 -10.17
C GLU A 112 -24.69 -4.22 -11.20
N HIS A 113 -24.61 -3.75 -12.44
CA HIS A 113 -23.84 -4.41 -13.50
C HIS A 113 -22.32 -4.44 -13.25
N TYR A 114 -21.81 -3.66 -12.28
CA TYR A 114 -20.41 -3.75 -11.85
C TYR A 114 -20.18 -4.88 -10.83
N ASN A 115 -21.21 -5.58 -10.36
CA ASN A 115 -21.14 -6.69 -9.40
C ASN A 115 -20.34 -6.36 -8.12
N PHE A 116 -20.37 -5.09 -7.70
CA PHE A 116 -19.64 -4.66 -6.51
C PHE A 116 -20.34 -5.19 -5.24
N PRO A 117 -19.65 -5.93 -4.35
CA PRO A 117 -20.25 -6.47 -3.14
C PRO A 117 -20.75 -5.36 -2.21
N ARG A 118 -21.96 -5.51 -1.68
CA ARG A 118 -22.51 -4.62 -0.64
C ARG A 118 -22.37 -5.34 0.71
N TYR A 119 -21.52 -4.81 1.59
CA TYR A 119 -21.28 -5.34 2.95
C TYR A 119 -21.94 -4.46 4.02
#